data_AF-A0A4R4DXH9-F1
#
_entry.id   AF-A0A4R4DXH9-F1
#
_cell.length_a   1.000
_cell.length_b   1.000
_cell.length_c   1.000
_cell.angle_alpha   90.00
_cell.angle_beta   90.00
_cell.angle_gamma   90.00
#
_symmetry.space_group_name_H-M   'P 1'
#
loop_
_entity.id
_entity.type
_entity.pdbx_description
1 polymer ?
#
loop_
_entity_poly.entity_id
_entity_poly.type
_entity_poly.pdbx_seq_one_letter_code
_entity_poly.pdbx_strand_id
1 'polypeptide(L)'
;MEQNFKNHSRLVPAFHYLGYLTWLAFLIGSIRYLVRDETTDKYPAVLFLLAAIVFAVLLWFSRAFALKAQDRAIRAEESLRYFVLTGRRPDPSLRLGQLIALRFASDEELPALAERAVREQLTNKQIKQEVRNWRADHHRV
;
A
#
# COMPACT_ATOMS: atom_id res chain seq x y z
N MET A 1 9.18 -8.10 17.08
CA MET A 1 7.83 -8.70 17.04
C MET A 1 7.71 -9.49 15.76
N GLU A 2 7.24 -10.72 15.85
CA GLU A 2 6.99 -11.57 14.68
C GLU A 2 5.77 -11.04 13.90
N GLN A 3 5.93 -10.90 12.58
CA GLN A 3 4.82 -10.56 11.70
C GLN A 3 4.02 -11.81 11.33
N ASN A 4 2.72 -11.64 11.15
CA ASN A 4 1.79 -12.66 10.68
C ASN A 4 0.61 -12.02 9.95
N PHE A 5 -0.34 -12.85 9.50
CA PHE A 5 -1.54 -12.41 8.79
C PHE A 5 -2.31 -11.27 9.49
N LYS A 6 -2.34 -11.24 10.83
CA LYS A 6 -3.10 -10.25 11.60
C LYS A 6 -2.40 -8.90 11.74
N ASN A 7 -1.07 -8.85 11.68
CA ASN A 7 -0.30 -7.63 12.02
C ASN A 7 0.73 -7.20 10.94
N HIS A 8 0.73 -7.82 9.76
CA HIS A 8 1.63 -7.46 8.65
C HIS A 8 1.40 -6.07 8.06
N SER A 9 0.19 -5.50 8.20
CA SER A 9 -0.11 -4.15 7.74
C SER A 9 0.52 -3.12 8.67
N ARG A 10 1.20 -2.13 8.09
CA ARG A 10 1.84 -1.07 8.86
C ARG A 10 1.16 0.28 8.60
N LEU A 11 1.10 1.11 9.64
CA LEU A 11 0.69 2.49 9.54
C LEU A 11 1.82 3.35 10.13
N VAL A 12 2.20 4.40 9.42
CA VAL A 12 3.13 5.42 9.92
C VAL A 12 2.30 6.54 10.53
N PRO A 13 2.31 6.72 11.88
CA PRO A 13 1.38 7.63 12.53
C PRO A 13 1.46 9.08 12.06
N ALA A 14 2.68 9.57 11.84
CA ALA A 14 2.92 10.93 11.33
C ALA A 14 2.31 11.16 9.94
N PHE A 15 2.33 10.15 9.07
CA PHE A 15 1.75 10.28 7.74
C PHE A 15 0.23 10.06 7.75
N HIS A 16 -0.23 8.94 8.35
CA HIS A 16 -1.61 8.48 8.23
C HIS A 16 -2.57 9.20 9.18
N TYR A 17 -2.15 9.52 10.40
CA TYR A 17 -3.01 10.21 11.36
C TYR A 17 -2.75 11.71 11.32
N LEU A 18 -1.51 12.13 11.61
CA LEU A 18 -1.21 13.56 11.67
C LEU A 18 -1.42 14.23 10.31
N GLY A 19 -0.86 13.69 9.23
CA GLY A 19 -0.98 14.27 7.89
C GLY A 19 -2.42 14.40 7.39
N TYR A 20 -3.22 13.33 7.47
CA TYR A 20 -4.62 13.39 7.02
C TYR A 20 -5.52 14.21 7.95
N LEU A 21 -5.30 14.15 9.27
CA LEU A 21 -6.10 14.91 10.23
C LEU A 21 -5.86 16.43 10.09
N THR A 22 -4.60 16.85 9.95
CA THR A 22 -4.27 18.27 9.77
C THR A 22 -4.74 18.79 8.41
N TRP A 23 -4.62 17.99 7.35
CA TRP A 23 -5.21 18.31 6.04
C TRP A 23 -6.73 18.48 6.13
N LEU A 24 -7.43 17.58 6.82
CA LEU A 24 -8.88 17.67 6.99
C LEU A 24 -9.28 18.91 7.80
N ALA A 25 -8.56 19.20 8.89
CA ALA A 25 -8.78 20.41 9.68
C ALA A 25 -8.56 21.69 8.84
N PHE A 26 -7.51 21.71 8.01
CA PHE A 26 -7.23 22.82 7.09
C PHE A 26 -8.35 22.99 6.05
N LEU A 27 -8.85 21.90 5.46
CA LEU A 27 -9.97 21.93 4.52
C LEU A 27 -11.24 22.47 5.18
N ILE A 28 -11.61 21.94 6.35
CA ILE A 28 -12.80 22.39 7.09
C ILE A 28 -12.68 23.87 7.46
N GLY A 29 -11.50 24.30 7.95
CA GLY A 29 -11.23 25.70 8.25
C GLY A 29 -11.38 26.60 7.03
N SER A 30 -10.91 26.16 5.87
CA SER A 30 -11.01 26.89 4.59
C SER A 30 -12.47 27.03 4.14
N ILE A 31 -13.26 25.95 4.22
CA ILE A 31 -14.71 25.98 3.92
C ILE A 31 -15.42 26.91 4.89
N ARG A 32 -15.16 26.77 6.20
CA ARG A 32 -15.78 27.62 7.23
C ARG A 32 -15.50 29.09 6.96
N TYR A 33 -14.26 29.43 6.57
CA TYR A 33 -13.88 30.79 6.24
C TYR A 33 -14.64 31.31 5.00
N LEU A 34 -14.79 30.46 3.98
CA LEU A 34 -15.54 30.80 2.78
C LEU A 34 -17.03 31.06 3.07
N VAL A 35 -17.67 30.29 3.94
CA VAL A 35 -19.13 30.37 4.16
C VAL A 35 -19.56 31.35 5.26
N ARG A 36 -18.64 31.87 6.08
CA ARG A 36 -18.97 32.75 7.20
C ARG A 36 -19.31 34.17 6.74
N ASP A 37 -20.52 34.65 7.00
CA ASP A 37 -21.03 35.95 6.53
C ASP A 37 -20.17 37.14 6.95
N GLU A 38 -19.57 37.09 8.14
CA GLU A 38 -18.68 38.13 8.69
C GLU A 38 -17.39 38.33 7.88
N THR A 39 -17.05 37.42 6.97
CA THR A 39 -15.83 37.50 6.17
C THR A 39 -16.06 38.38 4.95
N THR A 40 -15.51 39.60 4.95
CA THR A 40 -15.69 40.56 3.86
C THR A 40 -14.93 40.18 2.59
N ASP A 41 -13.64 39.81 2.69
CA ASP A 41 -12.85 39.33 1.56
C ASP A 41 -12.78 37.80 1.53
N LYS A 42 -13.38 37.20 0.51
CA LYS A 42 -13.43 35.75 0.31
C LYS A 42 -12.27 35.20 -0.52
N TYR A 43 -11.46 36.06 -1.14
CA TYR A 43 -10.37 35.63 -2.00
C TYR A 43 -9.36 34.73 -1.28
N PRO A 44 -8.92 35.02 -0.03
CA PRO A 44 -8.04 34.10 0.71
C PRO A 44 -8.66 32.72 0.94
N ALA A 45 -9.98 32.65 1.19
CA ALA A 45 -10.67 31.38 1.40
C ALA A 45 -10.66 30.51 0.12
N VAL A 46 -10.80 31.12 -1.05
CA VAL A 46 -10.67 30.42 -2.35
C VAL A 46 -9.25 29.88 -2.54
N LEU A 47 -8.23 30.68 -2.22
CA LEU A 47 -6.83 30.23 -2.30
C LEU A 47 -6.53 29.08 -1.34
N PHE A 48 -7.09 29.10 -0.13
CA PHE A 48 -6.91 28.01 0.83
C PHE A 48 -7.62 26.72 0.37
N LEU A 49 -8.79 26.82 -0.24
CA LEU A 49 -9.46 25.65 -0.84
C LEU A 49 -8.64 25.06 -2.00
N LEU A 50 -8.08 25.92 -2.86
CA LEU A 50 -7.17 25.47 -3.90
C LEU A 50 -5.93 24.78 -3.31
N ALA A 51 -5.31 25.36 -2.28
CA ALA A 51 -4.19 24.74 -1.57
C ALA A 51 -4.59 23.39 -0.94
N ALA A 52 -5.79 23.27 -0.37
CA ALA A 52 -6.28 22.02 0.21
C ALA A 52 -6.40 20.92 -0.86
N ILE A 53 -6.84 21.26 -2.08
CA ILE A 53 -6.86 20.33 -3.22
C ILE A 53 -5.44 19.92 -3.61
N VAL A 54 -4.51 20.88 -3.73
CA VAL A 54 -3.10 20.60 -4.04
C VAL A 54 -2.50 19.66 -3.00
N PHE A 55 -2.71 19.92 -1.71
CA PHE A 55 -2.22 19.05 -0.64
C PHE A 55 -2.87 17.66 -0.67
N ALA A 56 -4.15 17.54 -1.02
CA ALA A 56 -4.81 16.25 -1.17
C ALA A 56 -4.15 15.42 -2.28
N VAL A 57 -3.87 16.05 -3.43
CA VAL A 57 -3.17 15.44 -4.56
C VAL A 57 -1.76 15.00 -4.14
N LEU A 58 -1.00 15.85 -3.44
CA LEU A 58 0.34 15.51 -2.96
C LEU A 58 0.33 14.36 -1.95
N LEU A 59 -0.58 14.37 -0.96
CA LEU A 59 -0.73 13.29 0.02
C LEU A 59 -1.07 11.97 -0.68
N TRP A 60 -1.99 11.98 -1.64
CA TRP A 60 -2.35 10.78 -2.41
C TRP A 60 -1.19 10.24 -3.24
N PHE A 61 -0.57 11.09 -4.07
CA PHE A 61 0.45 10.64 -5.01
C PHE A 61 1.78 10.30 -4.34
N SER A 62 2.14 10.97 -3.23
CA SER A 62 3.32 10.57 -2.44
C SER A 62 3.25 9.11 -2.02
N ARG A 63 2.06 8.65 -1.61
CA ARG A 63 1.81 7.26 -1.24
C ARG A 63 1.72 6.33 -2.45
N ALA A 64 0.95 6.72 -3.47
CA ALA A 64 0.74 5.91 -4.66
C ALA A 64 2.05 5.62 -5.41
N PHE A 65 2.93 6.61 -5.54
CA PHE A 65 4.22 6.45 -6.21
C PHE A 65 5.16 5.52 -5.42
N ALA A 66 5.23 5.69 -4.09
CA ALA A 66 6.02 4.81 -3.24
C ALA A 66 5.55 3.34 -3.34
N LEU A 67 4.24 3.11 -3.30
CA LEU A 67 3.65 1.77 -3.46
C LEU A 67 3.96 1.17 -4.84
N LYS A 68 3.82 1.95 -5.91
CA LYS A 68 4.12 1.48 -7.28
C LYS A 68 5.60 1.13 -7.45
N ALA A 69 6.51 1.88 -6.84
CA ALA A 69 7.93 1.56 -6.83
C ALA A 69 8.21 0.26 -6.07
N GLN A 70 7.64 0.11 -4.87
CA GLN A 70 7.78 -1.10 -4.06
C GLN A 70 7.19 -2.33 -4.75
N ASP A 71 6.01 -2.21 -5.37
CA ASP A 71 5.37 -3.34 -6.06
C ASP A 71 6.21 -3.84 -7.25
N ARG A 72 6.92 -2.95 -7.94
CA ARG A 72 7.88 -3.35 -8.99
C ARG A 72 9.11 -4.05 -8.40
N ALA A 73 9.64 -3.54 -7.29
CA ALA A 73 10.77 -4.17 -6.59
C ALA A 73 10.39 -5.57 -6.09
N ILE A 74 9.25 -5.71 -5.38
CA ILE A 74 8.71 -6.99 -4.94
C ILE A 74 8.51 -7.94 -6.12
N ARG A 75 8.00 -7.45 -7.26
CA ARG A 75 7.89 -8.28 -8.47
C ARG A 75 9.24 -8.85 -8.90
N ALA A 76 10.27 -8.02 -8.96
CA ALA A 76 11.59 -8.45 -9.39
C ALA A 76 12.24 -9.41 -8.38
N GLU A 77 12.20 -9.06 -7.10
CA GLU A 77 12.77 -9.84 -5.99
C GLU A 77 12.12 -11.22 -5.88
N GLU A 78 10.79 -11.29 -5.84
CA GLU A 78 10.07 -12.55 -5.65
C GLU A 78 10.11 -13.42 -6.92
N SER A 79 10.16 -12.81 -8.11
CA SER A 79 10.37 -13.57 -9.35
C SER A 79 11.77 -14.18 -9.42
N LEU A 80 12.79 -13.45 -8.97
CA LEU A 80 14.15 -13.96 -8.86
C LEU A 80 14.24 -15.05 -7.80
N ARG A 81 13.64 -14.85 -6.62
CA ARG A 81 13.58 -15.84 -5.53
C ARG A 81 12.96 -17.14 -6.02
N TYR A 82 11.82 -17.08 -6.68
CA TYR A 82 11.18 -18.24 -7.28
C TYR A 82 12.08 -18.94 -8.31
N PHE A 83 12.77 -18.17 -9.16
CA PHE A 83 13.72 -18.73 -10.14
C PHE A 83 14.90 -19.43 -9.48
N VAL A 84 15.48 -18.86 -8.42
CA VAL A 84 16.57 -19.47 -7.66
C VAL A 84 16.14 -20.80 -7.04
N LEU A 85 14.91 -20.88 -6.51
CA LEU A 85 14.40 -22.09 -5.86
C LEU A 85 13.97 -23.19 -6.84
N THR A 86 13.49 -22.84 -8.03
CA THR A 86 12.85 -23.79 -8.96
C THR A 86 13.58 -23.97 -10.30
N GLY A 87 14.52 -23.09 -10.63
CA GLY A 87 15.16 -23.00 -11.94
C GLY A 87 14.25 -22.50 -13.07
N ARG A 88 13.02 -22.05 -12.76
CA ARG A 88 12.01 -21.63 -13.74
C ARG A 88 11.45 -20.26 -13.40
N ARG A 89 10.99 -19.52 -14.40
CA ARG A 89 10.30 -18.25 -14.15
C ARG A 89 8.93 -18.54 -13.50
N PRO A 90 8.41 -17.64 -12.64
CA PRO A 90 7.03 -17.74 -12.17
C PRO A 90 6.05 -17.82 -13.34
N ASP A 91 4.94 -18.50 -13.12
CA ASP A 91 3.86 -18.57 -14.10
C ASP A 91 3.37 -17.15 -14.47
N PRO A 92 3.30 -16.79 -15.76
CA PRO A 92 2.90 -15.44 -16.19
C PRO A 92 1.45 -15.08 -15.83
N SER A 93 0.61 -16.05 -15.48
CA SER A 93 -0.76 -15.83 -14.99
C SER A 93 -0.81 -15.34 -13.53
N LEU A 94 0.28 -15.43 -12.77
CA LEU A 94 0.36 -14.85 -11.43
C LEU A 94 0.19 -13.34 -11.48
N ARG A 95 -0.92 -12.87 -10.91
CA ARG A 95 -1.19 -11.44 -10.78
C ARG A 95 -0.19 -10.81 -9.83
N LEU A 96 0.12 -9.53 -10.07
CA LEU A 96 1.03 -8.76 -9.21
C LEU A 96 0.62 -8.84 -7.72
N GLY A 97 -0.68 -8.74 -7.43
CA GLY A 97 -1.20 -8.86 -6.06
C GLY A 97 -0.95 -10.23 -5.41
N GLN A 98 -0.98 -11.32 -6.19
CA GLN A 98 -0.71 -12.67 -5.68
C GLN A 98 0.78 -12.83 -5.38
N LEU A 99 1.64 -12.33 -6.27
CA LEU A 99 3.08 -12.34 -6.06
C LEU A 99 3.50 -11.48 -4.86
N ILE A 100 2.85 -10.33 -4.68
CA ILE A 100 2.97 -9.49 -3.47
C ILE A 100 2.51 -10.23 -2.20
N ALA A 101 1.52 -11.11 -2.28
CA ALA A 101 1.09 -11.93 -1.15
C ALA A 101 2.06 -13.07 -0.86
N LEU A 102 2.61 -13.71 -1.90
CA LEU A 102 3.59 -14.80 -1.81
C LEU A 102 4.91 -14.37 -1.16
N ARG A 103 5.25 -13.07 -1.12
CA ARG A 103 6.45 -12.59 -0.42
C ARG A 103 6.53 -12.99 1.06
N PHE A 104 5.37 -13.22 1.68
CA PHE A 104 5.27 -13.65 3.06
C PHE A 104 5.48 -15.15 3.25
N ALA A 105 5.45 -15.94 2.17
CA ALA A 105 5.76 -17.36 2.24
C ALA A 105 7.27 -17.57 2.39
N SER A 106 7.62 -18.52 3.26
CA SER A 106 8.97 -19.08 3.38
C SER A 106 9.47 -19.70 2.06
N ASP A 107 10.77 -19.95 1.97
CA ASP A 107 11.37 -20.51 0.75
C ASP A 107 10.89 -21.95 0.50
N GLU A 108 10.60 -22.70 1.56
CA GLU A 108 10.11 -24.07 1.51
C GLU A 108 8.69 -24.16 0.95
N GLU A 109 7.85 -23.14 1.21
CA GLU A 109 6.44 -23.12 0.82
C GLU A 109 6.19 -22.36 -0.48
N LEU A 110 7.08 -21.43 -0.85
CA LEU A 110 6.86 -20.51 -1.97
C LEU A 110 6.55 -21.23 -3.29
N PRO A 111 7.32 -22.24 -3.76
CA PRO A 111 7.06 -22.88 -5.05
C PRO A 111 5.68 -23.53 -5.10
N ALA A 112 5.36 -24.36 -4.11
CA ALA A 112 4.10 -25.08 -4.05
C ALA A 112 2.89 -24.14 -3.90
N LEU A 113 3.02 -23.09 -3.08
CA LEU A 113 1.94 -22.12 -2.88
C LEU A 113 1.70 -21.25 -4.12
N ALA A 114 2.74 -20.92 -4.88
CA ALA A 114 2.61 -20.18 -6.14
C ALA A 114 1.88 -21.00 -7.22
N GLU A 115 2.22 -22.28 -7.37
CA GLU A 115 1.52 -23.20 -8.29
C GLU A 115 0.04 -23.38 -7.89
N ARG A 116 -0.22 -23.56 -6.59
CA ARG A 116 -1.59 -23.59 -6.04
C ARG A 116 -2.35 -22.30 -6.32
N ALA A 117 -1.71 -21.14 -6.13
CA ALA A 117 -2.34 -19.85 -6.36
C ALA A 117 -2.83 -19.66 -7.79
N VAL A 118 -2.11 -20.19 -8.77
CA VAL A 118 -2.52 -20.21 -10.18
C VAL A 118 -3.64 -21.21 -10.42
N ARG A 119 -3.43 -22.47 -10.01
CA ARG A 119 -4.35 -23.57 -10.27
C ARG A 119 -5.72 -23.36 -9.64
N GLU A 120 -5.74 -22.89 -8.39
CA GLU A 120 -6.95 -22.68 -7.59
C GLU A 120 -7.45 -21.23 -7.65
N GLN A 121 -6.80 -20.36 -8.44
CA GLN A 121 -7.14 -18.95 -8.60
C GLN A 121 -7.25 -18.19 -7.26
N LEU A 122 -6.34 -18.49 -6.32
CA LEU A 122 -6.39 -17.97 -4.96
C LEU A 122 -6.31 -16.43 -4.94
N THR A 123 -7.11 -15.81 -4.08
CA THR A 123 -7.01 -14.38 -3.81
C THR A 123 -5.77 -14.06 -2.96
N ASN A 124 -5.31 -12.80 -2.99
CA ASN A 124 -4.19 -12.33 -2.16
C ASN A 124 -4.42 -12.61 -0.66
N LYS A 125 -5.69 -12.58 -0.21
CA LYS A 125 -6.06 -12.86 1.17
C LYS A 125 -5.88 -14.35 1.48
N GLN A 126 -6.41 -15.22 0.63
CA GLN A 126 -6.28 -16.68 0.78
C GLN A 126 -4.81 -17.10 0.77
N ILE A 127 -3.99 -16.60 -0.16
CA ILE A 127 -2.55 -16.88 -0.18
C ILE A 127 -1.91 -16.55 1.17
N LYS A 128 -2.17 -15.37 1.73
CA LYS A 128 -1.63 -14.99 3.03
C LYS A 128 -2.17 -15.83 4.19
N GLN A 129 -3.38 -16.37 4.09
CA GLN A 129 -3.93 -17.26 5.12
C GLN A 129 -3.32 -18.67 5.06
N GLU A 130 -2.86 -19.11 3.88
CA GLU A 130 -2.24 -20.42 3.68
C GLU A 130 -0.76 -20.46 4.10
N VAL A 131 -0.11 -19.31 4.31
CA VAL A 131 1.29 -19.23 4.78
C VAL A 131 1.40 -19.77 6.20
N ARG A 132 2.20 -20.82 6.41
CA ARG A 132 2.45 -21.39 7.74
C ARG A 132 3.71 -20.78 8.36
N ASN A 133 4.79 -20.69 7.59
CA ASN A 133 6.04 -20.10 8.03
C ASN A 133 6.17 -18.68 7.47
N TRP A 134 5.83 -17.69 8.29
CA TRP A 134 5.72 -16.30 7.85
C TRP A 134 7.07 -15.61 7.75
N ARG A 135 7.43 -15.17 6.54
CA ARG A 135 8.58 -14.29 6.29
C ARG A 135 8.15 -12.83 6.50
N ALA A 136 8.71 -12.18 7.51
CA ALA A 136 8.40 -10.78 7.80
C ALA A 136 8.90 -9.84 6.69
N ASP A 137 8.11 -8.81 6.38
CA ASP A 137 8.46 -7.68 5.52
C ASP A 137 8.30 -6.38 6.30
N HIS A 138 9.43 -5.75 6.60
CA HIS A 138 9.49 -4.49 7.35
C HIS A 138 9.70 -3.26 6.46
N HIS A 139 9.89 -3.46 5.16
CA HIS A 139 10.19 -2.39 4.19
C HIS A 139 8.93 -1.77 3.60
N ARG A 140 7.83 -2.54 3.52
CA ARG A 140 6.55 -2.02 3.09
C ARG A 140 5.78 -1.40 4.25
N VAL A 141 5.33 -0.17 4.02
CA VAL A 141 4.34 0.59 4.83
C VAL A 141 2.84 0.54 4.24
#